data_AF-A0A1S1HUS0-F1
#
_entry.id   AF-A0A1S1HUS0-F1
#
_cell.length_a   1.000
_cell.length_b   1.000
_cell.length_c   1.000
_cell.angle_alpha   90.00
_cell.angle_beta   90.00
_cell.angle_gamma   90.00
#
_symmetry.space_group_name_H-M   'P 1'
#
loop_
_entity.id
_entity.type
_entity.pdbx_description
1 polymer ?
#
loop_
_entity_poly.entity_id
_entity_poly.type
_entity_poly.pdbx_seq_one_letter_code
_entity_poly.pdbx_strand_id
1 'polypeptide(L)' 'MKYKLVIAIFAVIACVFLYLLAMDRLCDQGGENFIFGICQITDLLPF' A
#
# COMPACT_ATOMS: atom_id res chain seq x y z
N MET A 1 -20.14 10.42 18.01
CA MET A 1 -20.00 9.32 17.02
C MET A 1 -19.09 9.66 15.83
N LYS A 2 -19.11 10.89 15.27
CA LYS A 2 -18.30 11.29 14.09
C LYS A 2 -16.79 11.01 14.21
N TYR A 3 -16.18 11.28 15.37
CA TYR A 3 -14.73 11.09 15.57
C TYR A 3 -14.28 9.62 15.46
N LYS A 4 -15.10 8.65 15.90
CA LYS A 4 -14.79 7.23 15.78
C LYS A 4 -14.70 6.79 14.32
N LEU A 5 -15.56 7.36 13.47
CA LEU A 5 -15.59 7.11 12.03
C LEU A 5 -14.36 7.72 11.34
N VAL A 6 -13.98 8.94 11.73
CA VAL A 6 -12.76 9.59 11.21
C VAL A 6 -11.51 8.80 11.59
N ILE A 7 -11.40 8.35 12.83
CA ILE A 7 -10.27 7.53 13.28
C ILE A 7 -10.23 6.19 12.54
N ALA A 8 -11.38 5.54 12.35
CA ALA A 8 -11.46 4.29 11.59
C ALA A 8 -11.02 4.48 10.13
N ILE A 9 -11.45 5.56 9.48
CA ILE A 9 -11.04 5.89 8.10
C ILE A 9 -9.52 6.12 8.05
N PHE A 10 -8.97 6.90 8.97
CA PHE A 10 -7.52 7.13 9.04
C PHE A 10 -6.73 5.85 9.29
N ALA A 11 -7.22 4.97 10.15
CA ALA A 11 -6.60 3.68 10.41
C ALA A 11 -6.60 2.79 9.16
N VAL A 12 -7.71 2.74 8.43
CA VAL A 12 -7.81 1.99 7.16
C VAL A 12 -6.85 2.56 6.12
N ILE A 13 -6.81 3.89 5.95
CA ILE A 13 -5.89 4.54 4.99
C ILE A 13 -4.43 4.24 5.37
N ALA A 14 -4.07 4.33 6.65
CA ALA A 14 -2.72 4.01 7.11
C ALA A 14 -2.34 2.55 6.86
N CYS A 15 -3.27 1.60 7.11
CA CYS A 15 -3.05 0.18 6.82
C CYS A 15 -2.85 -0.07 5.31
N VAL A 16 -3.66 0.56 4.46
CA VAL A 16 -3.52 0.45 3.01
C VAL A 16 -2.18 1.04 2.55
N PHE A 17 -1.78 2.19 3.10
CA PHE A 17 -0.50 2.81 2.78
C PHE A 17 0.69 1.92 3.17
N LEU A 18 0.69 1.37 4.39
CA LEU A 18 1.73 0.45 4.85
C LEU A 18 1.77 -0.85 4.04
N TYR A 19 0.62 -1.34 3.59
CA TYR A 19 0.53 -2.52 2.73
C TYR A 19 1.17 -2.28 1.35
N LEU A 20 0.86 -1.14 0.73
CA LEU A 20 1.45 -0.76 -0.57
C LEU A 20 2.95 -0.54 -0.45
N LEU A 21 3.42 0.11 0.61
CA LEU A 21 4.84 0.32 0.87
C LEU A 21 5.60 -0.99 1.12
N ALA A 22 4.96 -1.96 1.79
CA ALA A 22 5.54 -3.29 1.95
C ALA A 22 5.61 -4.04 0.60
N MET A 23 4.59 -3.91 -0.25
CA MET A 23 4.59 -4.48 -1.59
C MET A 23 5.67 -3.88 -2.48
N ASP A 24 5.87 -2.56 -2.45
CA ASP A 24 6.92 -1.87 -3.19
C ASP A 24 8.32 -2.44 -2.87
N ARG A 25 8.62 -2.58 -1.57
CA ARG A 25 9.86 -3.21 -1.08
C ARG A 25 10.03 -4.67 -1.53
N LEU A 26 8.93 -5.42 -1.62
CA LEU A 26 8.95 -6.81 -2.10
C LEU A 26 9.14 -6.88 -3.63
N CYS A 27 8.61 -5.91 -4.37
CA CYS A 27 8.80 -5.76 -5.81
C CYS A 27 10.28 -5.45 -6.14
N ASP A 28 10.90 -4.55 -5.39
CA ASP A 28 12.33 -4.22 -5.51
C ASP A 28 13.23 -5.44 -5.23
N GLN A 29 12.82 -6.33 -4.32
CA GLN A 29 13.56 -7.55 -3.98
C GLN A 29 13.40 -8.70 -4.99
N GLY A 30 12.65 -8.53 -6.09
CA GLY A 30 12.67 -9.49 -7.19
C GLY A 30 12.02 -10.84 -6.87
N GLY A 31 10.86 -10.84 -6.22
CA GLY A 31 10.03 -12.04 -6.10
C GLY A 31 9.46 -12.44 -7.47
N GLU A 32 9.97 -13.53 -8.02
CA GLU A 32 9.81 -14.02 -9.41
C GLU A 32 8.35 -14.23 -9.91
N ASN A 33 7.36 -14.01 -9.05
CA ASN A 33 5.93 -14.24 -9.32
C ASN A 33 5.01 -13.14 -8.77
N PHE A 34 5.53 -12.01 -8.28
CA PHE A 34 4.68 -10.90 -7.83
C PHE A 34 4.09 -10.18 -9.03
N ILE A 35 2.76 -10.06 -9.02
CA ILE A 35 1.91 -9.59 -10.11
C ILE A 35 2.44 -8.26 -10.64
N PHE A 36 3.11 -8.31 -11.80
CA PHE A 36 3.79 -7.20 -12.48
C PHE A 36 2.94 -5.92 -12.55
N GLY A 37 1.60 -6.08 -12.66
CA GLY A 37 0.66 -4.96 -12.71
C GLY A 37 0.55 -4.14 -11.42
N ILE A 38 0.67 -4.75 -10.24
CA ILE A 38 0.54 -4.01 -8.97
C ILE A 38 1.84 -3.25 -8.71
N CYS A 39 3.01 -3.88 -8.91
CA CYS A 39 4.31 -3.20 -8.81
C CYS A 39 4.38 -2.00 -9.76
N GLN A 40 3.92 -2.11 -11.00
CA GLN A 40 3.94 -1.01 -11.97
C GLN A 40 3.01 0.17 -11.60
N ILE A 41 1.85 -0.09 -10.98
CA ILE A 41 0.97 0.97 -10.46
C ILE A 41 1.56 1.63 -9.22
N THR A 42 2.27 0.83 -8.41
CA THR A 42 2.90 1.23 -7.15
C THR A 42 4.16 2.08 -7.42
N ASP A 43 4.95 1.74 -8.45
CA ASP A 43 6.11 2.51 -8.94
C ASP A 43 5.71 3.90 -9.51
N LEU A 44 4.48 4.02 -10.01
CA LEU A 44 3.92 5.29 -10.49
C LEU A 44 3.47 6.22 -9.35
N LEU A 45 3.33 5.69 -8.12
CA LEU A 45 3.03 6.48 -6.95
C LEU A 45 4.35 6.92 -6.29
N PRO A 46 4.54 8.22 -6.01
CA PRO A 46 5.81 8.75 -5.53
C PRO A 46 5.97 8.56 -4.01
N PHE A 47 6.07 7.32 -3.53
CA PHE A 47 6.42 7.02 -2.13
C PHE A 47 7.76 6.31 -1.99
#